data_AF-A0A959AU30-F1
#
_entry.id   AF-A0A959AU30-F1
#
_cell.length_a   1.000
_cell.length_b   1.000
_cell.length_c   1.000
_cell.angle_alpha   90.00
_cell.angle_beta   90.00
_cell.angle_gamma   90.00
#
_symmetry.space_group_name_H-M   'P 1'
#
loop_
_entity.id
_entity.type
_entity.pdbx_description
1 polymer ?
#
loop_
_entity_poly.entity_id
_entity_poly.type
_entity_poly.pdbx_seq_one_letter_code
_entity_poly.pdbx_strand_id
1 'polypeptide(L)'
;YAFDRPLSLDGIPRVTIRGAGMDKTVLFFKDQKVGAEGLRITADSATIEELAIMDTKGDAIKAQDCNGLTIRNVKTSWSGGPDENNGGYGLYPVSSKNVLIEGCEASFASDAGIYVGQCENVVVRNCFAHENVAGIEIENCINSEVYNNRSENNTGGILVFDLPELPAGNGRGCKVYDNKIVENNHKNFAPEGNIVGIVPPGTGIILLAAKGVEVYNNEIIGHKTIGAAIASYYITEKSWNDENYDPYTYDIYVHGNRFERKRTVPDLSKDFGKLVNLLFPGQPQDILYDGIVDEARPSGANPMNICIRQSGEELRFANIDAANDFENVHKELGPYDCSPAQSLPPTLPN
;
A
#
# COMPACT_ATOMS: atom_id res chain seq x y z
N TYR A 1 -21.59 -8.24 19.70
CA TYR A 1 -22.87 -7.62 19.28
C TYR A 1 -23.11 -8.01 17.84
N ALA A 2 -24.29 -8.52 17.48
CA ALA A 2 -24.62 -8.90 16.10
C ALA A 2 -25.47 -7.83 15.44
N PHE A 3 -25.15 -7.47 14.20
CA PHE A 3 -25.83 -6.45 13.42
C PHE A 3 -26.27 -7.01 12.06
N ASP A 4 -27.48 -6.63 11.62
CA ASP A 4 -28.04 -7.05 10.34
C ASP A 4 -27.99 -5.94 9.27
N ARG A 5 -27.34 -4.80 9.57
CA ARG A 5 -27.23 -3.61 8.72
C ARG A 5 -26.03 -2.74 9.15
N PRO A 6 -25.51 -1.85 8.29
CA PRO A 6 -24.48 -0.88 8.64
C PRO A 6 -24.87 0.01 9.82
N LEU A 7 -23.88 0.35 10.63
CA LEU A 7 -23.94 1.46 11.56
C LEU A 7 -23.49 2.74 10.84
N SER A 8 -24.15 3.87 11.11
CA SER A 8 -23.85 5.14 10.41
C SER A 8 -23.63 6.26 11.41
N LEU A 9 -22.54 7.00 11.22
CA LEU A 9 -22.26 8.28 11.84
C LEU A 9 -22.20 9.32 10.73
N ASP A 10 -23.23 10.15 10.61
CA ASP A 10 -23.40 11.09 9.51
C ASP A 10 -23.66 12.51 10.04
N GLY A 11 -22.79 13.46 9.68
CA GLY A 11 -22.93 14.89 9.95
C GLY A 11 -22.77 15.34 11.40
N ILE A 12 -22.56 14.41 12.36
CA ILE A 12 -22.42 14.75 13.78
C ILE A 12 -20.92 14.78 14.16
N PRO A 13 -20.32 15.96 14.38
CA PRO A 13 -18.89 16.06 14.65
C PRO A 13 -18.54 15.66 16.08
N ARG A 14 -17.27 15.32 16.31
CA ARG A 14 -16.68 15.04 17.64
C ARG A 14 -17.34 13.86 18.37
N VAL A 15 -17.76 12.85 17.62
CA VAL A 15 -18.29 11.60 18.20
C VAL A 15 -17.15 10.61 18.41
N THR A 16 -17.10 10.04 19.62
CA THR A 16 -16.23 8.90 19.93
C THR A 16 -17.06 7.63 20.05
N ILE A 17 -16.77 6.63 19.23
CA ILE A 17 -17.28 5.27 19.36
C ILE A 17 -16.19 4.43 20.03
N ARG A 18 -16.39 4.06 21.30
CA ARG A 18 -15.40 3.38 22.12
C ARG A 18 -15.91 2.04 22.63
N GLY A 19 -15.14 0.98 22.43
CA GLY A 19 -15.35 -0.31 23.08
C GLY A 19 -14.47 -0.52 24.33
N ALA A 20 -14.36 -1.76 24.80
CA ALA A 20 -13.58 -2.15 25.97
C ALA A 20 -12.23 -2.84 25.62
N GLY A 21 -11.88 -2.86 24.33
CA GLY A 21 -10.72 -3.50 23.73
C GLY A 21 -11.11 -4.34 22.50
N MET A 22 -10.19 -4.49 21.55
CA MET A 22 -10.39 -5.26 20.30
C MET A 22 -10.93 -6.67 20.55
N ASP A 23 -10.45 -7.35 21.61
CA ASP A 23 -10.87 -8.70 21.96
C ASP A 23 -12.10 -8.77 22.89
N LYS A 24 -12.66 -7.62 23.28
CA LYS A 24 -13.78 -7.53 24.24
C LYS A 24 -15.05 -6.99 23.61
N THR A 25 -14.94 -5.94 22.80
CA THR A 25 -16.07 -5.34 22.10
C THR A 25 -15.99 -5.73 20.63
N VAL A 26 -16.72 -6.77 20.26
CA VAL A 26 -16.76 -7.25 18.87
C VAL A 26 -18.13 -6.99 18.26
N LEU A 27 -18.17 -6.31 17.11
CA LEU A 27 -19.35 -6.06 16.29
C LEU A 27 -19.32 -7.04 15.10
N PHE A 28 -20.22 -8.01 15.08
CA PHE A 28 -20.32 -9.04 14.04
C PHE A 28 -21.41 -8.68 13.04
N PHE A 29 -21.10 -8.86 11.75
CA PHE A 29 -21.97 -8.52 10.63
C PHE A 29 -22.30 -9.71 9.72
N LYS A 30 -21.96 -10.93 10.16
CA LYS A 30 -22.15 -12.19 9.40
C LYS A 30 -23.54 -12.38 8.78
N ASP A 31 -24.59 -11.90 9.47
CA ASP A 31 -25.99 -12.02 9.05
C ASP A 31 -26.56 -10.71 8.46
N GLN A 32 -25.72 -9.83 7.92
CA GLN A 32 -26.14 -8.58 7.27
C GLN A 32 -27.21 -8.83 6.18
N LYS A 33 -28.34 -8.15 6.29
CA LYS A 33 -29.47 -8.25 5.34
C LYS A 33 -29.50 -7.11 4.34
N VAL A 34 -28.98 -5.94 4.73
CA VAL A 34 -29.00 -4.70 3.94
C VAL A 34 -27.63 -4.03 4.06
N GLY A 35 -27.17 -3.40 2.98
CA GLY A 35 -25.87 -2.74 2.94
C GLY A 35 -24.70 -3.73 2.95
N ALA A 36 -23.50 -3.22 2.74
CA ALA A 36 -22.28 -4.02 2.70
C ALA A 36 -21.34 -3.66 3.85
N GLU A 37 -21.30 -2.38 4.24
CA GLU A 37 -20.33 -1.87 5.19
C GLU A 37 -20.69 -2.18 6.65
N GLY A 38 -19.68 -2.35 7.50
CA GLY A 38 -19.88 -2.47 8.96
C GLY A 38 -20.24 -1.12 9.59
N LEU A 39 -19.32 -0.17 9.46
CA LEU A 39 -19.45 1.19 9.97
C LEU A 39 -19.18 2.20 8.85
N ARG A 40 -20.14 3.10 8.62
CA ARG A 40 -20.05 4.23 7.70
C ARG A 40 -19.91 5.53 8.48
N ILE A 41 -18.90 6.33 8.15
CA ILE A 41 -18.59 7.58 8.84
C ILE A 41 -18.46 8.70 7.81
N THR A 42 -19.20 9.77 8.03
CA THR A 42 -19.05 11.06 7.34
C THR A 42 -19.19 12.15 8.40
N ALA A 43 -18.09 12.45 9.09
CA ALA A 43 -18.10 13.38 10.21
C ALA A 43 -16.70 13.90 10.55
N ASP A 44 -16.63 15.16 10.96
CA ASP A 44 -15.40 15.77 11.47
C ASP A 44 -15.08 15.31 12.89
N SER A 45 -13.78 15.14 13.16
CA SER A 45 -13.26 14.82 14.48
C SER A 45 -13.85 13.54 15.08
N ALA A 46 -14.21 12.56 14.24
CA ALA A 46 -14.68 11.26 14.68
C ALA A 46 -13.52 10.42 15.24
N THR A 47 -13.77 9.69 16.33
CA THR A 47 -12.81 8.74 16.90
C THR A 47 -13.46 7.37 17.07
N ILE A 48 -12.84 6.34 16.51
CA ILE A 48 -13.28 4.94 16.66
C ILE A 48 -12.15 4.21 17.35
N GLU A 49 -12.44 3.60 18.51
CA GLU A 49 -11.39 2.94 19.27
C GLU A 49 -11.83 1.77 20.15
N GLU A 50 -10.86 0.91 20.47
CA GLU A 50 -10.99 -0.18 21.44
C GLU A 50 -12.10 -1.20 21.09
N LEU A 51 -12.26 -1.55 19.82
CA LEU A 51 -13.29 -2.49 19.35
C LEU A 51 -12.84 -3.29 18.13
N ALA A 52 -13.61 -4.32 17.78
CA ALA A 52 -13.46 -5.08 16.54
C ALA A 52 -14.72 -5.01 15.68
N ILE A 53 -14.55 -4.97 14.35
CA ILE A 53 -15.59 -5.17 13.35
C ILE A 53 -15.26 -6.43 12.55
N MET A 54 -16.19 -7.37 12.51
CA MET A 54 -15.96 -8.68 11.88
C MET A 54 -17.08 -9.09 10.94
N ASP A 55 -16.70 -9.84 9.90
CA ASP A 55 -17.61 -10.53 8.97
C ASP A 55 -18.59 -9.60 8.24
N THR A 56 -18.15 -8.44 7.77
CA THR A 56 -18.96 -7.56 6.94
C THR A 56 -19.06 -8.09 5.50
N LYS A 57 -20.16 -7.83 4.81
CA LYS A 57 -20.31 -8.21 3.39
C LYS A 57 -19.40 -7.42 2.45
N GLY A 58 -19.09 -6.18 2.82
CA GLY A 58 -18.15 -5.28 2.16
C GLY A 58 -17.22 -4.66 3.19
N ASP A 59 -16.87 -3.40 3.02
CA ASP A 59 -15.86 -2.71 3.83
C ASP A 59 -16.19 -2.71 5.33
N ALA A 60 -15.20 -2.99 6.18
CA ALA A 60 -15.46 -3.03 7.61
C ALA A 60 -15.70 -1.63 8.20
N ILE A 61 -14.78 -0.68 7.97
CA ILE A 61 -14.93 0.72 8.35
C ILE A 61 -14.68 1.61 7.14
N LYS A 62 -15.74 2.22 6.61
CA LYS A 62 -15.65 3.23 5.56
C LYS A 62 -15.85 4.62 6.17
N ALA A 63 -14.80 5.44 6.11
CA ALA A 63 -14.83 6.83 6.57
C ALA A 63 -14.58 7.75 5.38
N GLN A 64 -15.56 8.54 5.01
CA GLN A 64 -15.51 9.37 3.81
C GLN A 64 -15.76 10.83 4.18
N ASP A 65 -15.07 11.75 3.52
CA ASP A 65 -15.24 13.20 3.67
C ASP A 65 -15.08 13.66 5.14
N CYS A 66 -14.10 13.11 5.85
CA CYS A 66 -13.83 13.41 7.25
C CYS A 66 -12.66 14.39 7.41
N ASN A 67 -12.73 15.28 8.41
CA ASN A 67 -11.57 16.05 8.86
C ASN A 67 -11.23 15.77 10.33
N GLY A 68 -10.02 15.26 10.61
CA GLY A 68 -9.58 14.93 11.98
C GLY A 68 -10.04 13.54 12.43
N LEU A 69 -10.04 12.56 11.52
CA LEU A 69 -10.43 11.19 11.83
C LEU A 69 -9.35 10.47 12.63
N THR A 70 -9.73 9.78 13.69
CA THR A 70 -8.84 8.87 14.44
C THR A 70 -9.45 7.46 14.49
N ILE A 71 -8.68 6.46 14.07
CA ILE A 71 -8.98 5.04 14.25
C ILE A 71 -7.85 4.46 15.11
N ARG A 72 -8.16 4.03 16.34
CA ARG A 72 -7.15 3.63 17.33
C ARG A 72 -7.48 2.28 17.97
N ASN A 73 -6.54 1.34 17.98
CA ASN A 73 -6.73 0.05 18.63
C ASN A 73 -8.04 -0.62 18.16
N VAL A 74 -8.20 -0.69 16.83
CA VAL A 74 -9.36 -1.31 16.16
C VAL A 74 -8.92 -2.53 15.38
N LYS A 75 -9.70 -3.60 15.47
CA LYS A 75 -9.50 -4.81 14.68
C LYS A 75 -10.55 -4.97 13.59
N THR A 76 -10.14 -5.30 12.37
CA THR A 76 -11.03 -5.71 11.28
C THR A 76 -10.62 -7.08 10.75
N SER A 77 -11.58 -7.98 10.53
CA SER A 77 -11.27 -9.35 10.10
C SER A 77 -12.47 -10.11 9.56
N TRP A 78 -12.22 -11.04 8.64
CA TRP A 78 -13.19 -12.04 8.17
C TRP A 78 -12.85 -13.41 8.74
N SER A 79 -13.75 -13.95 9.55
CA SER A 79 -13.54 -15.20 10.32
C SER A 79 -13.40 -16.46 9.46
N GLY A 80 -13.81 -16.40 8.19
CA GLY A 80 -13.62 -17.47 7.20
C GLY A 80 -12.19 -17.61 6.69
N GLY A 81 -11.30 -16.65 7.00
CA GLY A 81 -9.99 -16.55 6.37
C GLY A 81 -10.05 -15.87 5.00
N PRO A 82 -9.01 -15.99 4.17
CA PRO A 82 -8.92 -15.35 2.87
C PRO A 82 -9.98 -15.88 1.88
N ASP A 83 -10.84 -15.00 1.38
CA ASP A 83 -11.87 -15.31 0.39
C ASP A 83 -12.11 -14.09 -0.52
N GLU A 84 -12.34 -14.32 -1.82
CA GLU A 84 -12.62 -13.24 -2.79
C GLU A 84 -13.94 -12.51 -2.50
N ASN A 85 -14.86 -13.13 -1.77
CA ASN A 85 -16.14 -12.54 -1.36
C ASN A 85 -16.06 -11.78 -0.03
N ASN A 86 -14.90 -11.72 0.62
CA ASN A 86 -14.70 -10.85 1.76
C ASN A 86 -14.81 -9.39 1.32
N GLY A 87 -15.05 -8.49 2.28
CA GLY A 87 -15.02 -7.06 1.99
C GLY A 87 -13.65 -6.62 1.49
N GLY A 88 -13.68 -5.63 0.58
CA GLY A 88 -12.48 -5.10 -0.04
C GLY A 88 -11.54 -4.52 1.00
N TYR A 89 -12.06 -3.66 1.87
CA TYR A 89 -11.22 -2.90 2.79
C TYR A 89 -11.55 -3.16 4.26
N GLY A 90 -10.51 -3.38 5.07
CA GLY A 90 -10.64 -3.42 6.52
C GLY A 90 -10.88 -2.00 7.08
N LEU A 91 -9.87 -1.15 6.97
CA LEU A 91 -9.97 0.28 7.27
C LEU A 91 -9.94 1.06 5.96
N TYR A 92 -10.91 1.97 5.76
CA TYR A 92 -11.08 2.70 4.51
C TYR A 92 -11.45 4.18 4.76
N PRO A 93 -10.53 5.01 5.28
CA PRO A 93 -10.59 6.44 5.06
C PRO A 93 -10.40 6.80 3.57
N VAL A 94 -11.29 7.65 3.07
CA VAL A 94 -11.25 8.18 1.70
C VAL A 94 -11.67 9.63 1.64
N SER A 95 -11.06 10.41 0.73
CA SER A 95 -11.41 11.81 0.50
C SER A 95 -11.39 12.65 1.80
N SER A 96 -10.43 12.37 2.69
CA SER A 96 -10.41 12.88 4.07
C SER A 96 -9.14 13.68 4.38
N LYS A 97 -9.16 14.46 5.46
CA LYS A 97 -8.01 15.25 5.92
C LYS A 97 -7.66 14.95 7.37
N ASN A 98 -6.37 15.00 7.69
CA ASN A 98 -5.87 14.82 9.06
C ASN A 98 -6.34 13.47 9.63
N VAL A 99 -5.86 12.39 9.01
CA VAL A 99 -6.26 11.01 9.33
C VAL A 99 -5.16 10.34 10.16
N LEU A 100 -5.53 9.81 11.32
CA LEU A 100 -4.67 8.99 12.17
C LEU A 100 -5.23 7.58 12.27
N ILE A 101 -4.46 6.59 11.82
CA ILE A 101 -4.69 5.16 12.08
C ILE A 101 -3.54 4.67 12.95
N GLU A 102 -3.84 4.22 14.16
CA GLU A 102 -2.80 3.71 15.07
C GLU A 102 -3.20 2.47 15.87
N GLY A 103 -2.25 1.55 16.07
CA GLY A 103 -2.47 0.37 16.92
C GLY A 103 -3.52 -0.61 16.38
N CYS A 104 -3.88 -0.51 15.10
CA CYS A 104 -4.96 -1.30 14.51
C CYS A 104 -4.46 -2.65 13.96
N GLU A 105 -5.35 -3.63 13.90
CA GLU A 105 -5.12 -4.94 13.27
C GLU A 105 -6.11 -5.13 12.11
N ALA A 106 -5.64 -5.55 10.95
CA ALA A 106 -6.49 -5.80 9.78
C ALA A 106 -6.08 -7.09 9.07
N SER A 107 -7.05 -7.99 8.85
CA SER A 107 -6.79 -9.29 8.23
C SER A 107 -7.88 -9.77 7.29
N PHE A 108 -7.48 -10.59 6.32
CA PHE A 108 -8.35 -11.28 5.37
C PHE A 108 -9.22 -10.38 4.48
N ALA A 109 -8.86 -9.10 4.32
CA ALA A 109 -9.50 -8.21 3.37
C ALA A 109 -9.17 -8.64 1.92
N SER A 110 -10.17 -8.65 1.05
CA SER A 110 -10.01 -9.09 -0.36
C SER A 110 -9.29 -8.06 -1.23
N ASP A 111 -9.14 -6.83 -0.75
CA ASP A 111 -8.35 -5.78 -1.39
C ASP A 111 -7.20 -5.34 -0.46
N ALA A 112 -7.48 -4.53 0.56
CA ALA A 112 -6.45 -4.06 1.49
C ALA A 112 -6.91 -4.10 2.95
N GLY A 113 -6.02 -4.56 3.84
CA GLY A 113 -6.28 -4.55 5.27
C GLY A 113 -6.48 -3.12 5.79
N ILE A 114 -5.50 -2.26 5.48
CA ILE A 114 -5.53 -0.82 5.78
C ILE A 114 -5.37 -0.06 4.47
N TYR A 115 -6.45 0.53 3.99
CA TYR A 115 -6.45 1.38 2.81
C TYR A 115 -6.63 2.84 3.22
N VAL A 116 -5.87 3.75 2.64
CA VAL A 116 -6.09 5.19 2.76
C VAL A 116 -6.03 5.82 1.38
N GLY A 117 -7.15 6.34 0.89
CA GLY A 117 -7.27 6.86 -0.46
C GLY A 117 -7.62 8.34 -0.51
N GLN A 118 -7.04 9.10 -1.43
CA GLN A 118 -7.47 10.48 -1.71
C GLN A 118 -7.44 11.39 -0.47
N CYS A 119 -6.53 11.14 0.47
CA CYS A 119 -6.46 11.86 1.74
C CYS A 119 -5.30 12.87 1.79
N GLU A 120 -5.42 13.85 2.68
CA GLU A 120 -4.35 14.82 2.99
C GLU A 120 -3.95 14.71 4.46
N ASN A 121 -2.65 14.70 4.74
CA ASN A 121 -2.08 14.60 6.09
C ASN A 121 -2.50 13.30 6.79
N VAL A 122 -1.84 12.20 6.41
CA VAL A 122 -2.16 10.85 6.87
C VAL A 122 -1.03 10.29 7.73
N VAL A 123 -1.38 9.65 8.84
CA VAL A 123 -0.46 8.84 9.63
C VAL A 123 -1.04 7.44 9.81
N VAL A 124 -0.28 6.42 9.40
CA VAL A 124 -0.56 5.00 9.69
C VAL A 124 0.61 4.44 10.48
N ARG A 125 0.39 4.13 11.76
CA ARG A 125 1.48 3.68 12.64
C ARG A 125 1.13 2.57 13.61
N ASN A 126 2.14 1.80 14.02
CA ASN A 126 1.97 0.75 15.03
C ASN A 126 0.85 -0.26 14.69
N CYS A 127 0.52 -0.44 13.41
CA CYS A 127 -0.54 -1.33 12.96
C CYS A 127 0.01 -2.70 12.56
N PHE A 128 -0.86 -3.72 12.59
CA PHE A 128 -0.57 -5.06 12.13
C PHE A 128 -1.53 -5.45 10.99
N ALA A 129 -1.03 -5.50 9.76
CA ALA A 129 -1.81 -5.92 8.60
C ALA A 129 -1.30 -7.29 8.12
N HIS A 130 -2.16 -8.31 8.13
CA HIS A 130 -1.76 -9.66 7.75
C HIS A 130 -2.80 -10.45 6.98
N GLU A 131 -2.33 -11.34 6.10
CA GLU A 131 -3.19 -12.26 5.34
C GLU A 131 -4.27 -11.57 4.48
N ASN A 132 -4.02 -10.33 4.07
CA ASN A 132 -4.80 -9.58 3.10
C ASN A 132 -4.22 -9.76 1.68
N VAL A 133 -4.87 -9.20 0.66
CA VAL A 133 -4.19 -8.99 -0.63
C VAL A 133 -3.10 -7.93 -0.45
N ALA A 134 -3.46 -6.67 -0.20
CA ALA A 134 -2.52 -5.64 0.23
C ALA A 134 -2.56 -5.48 1.76
N GLY A 135 -1.39 -5.44 2.42
CA GLY A 135 -1.34 -5.15 3.85
C GLY A 135 -1.79 -3.72 4.14
N ILE A 136 -1.01 -2.76 3.63
CA ILE A 136 -1.29 -1.32 3.74
C ILE A 136 -1.23 -0.70 2.35
N GLU A 137 -2.22 0.10 1.99
CA GLU A 137 -2.27 0.82 0.72
C GLU A 137 -2.50 2.31 0.96
N ILE A 138 -1.65 3.14 0.35
CA ILE A 138 -1.79 4.59 0.30
C ILE A 138 -2.03 4.97 -1.16
N GLU A 139 -3.25 5.42 -1.45
CA GLU A 139 -3.71 5.73 -2.81
C GLU A 139 -3.94 7.24 -2.97
N ASN A 140 -3.29 7.88 -3.94
CA ASN A 140 -3.55 9.28 -4.33
C ASN A 140 -3.58 10.27 -3.14
N CYS A 141 -2.73 10.04 -2.13
CA CYS A 141 -2.67 10.85 -0.92
C CYS A 141 -1.58 11.93 -0.97
N ILE A 142 -1.81 13.03 -0.29
CA ILE A 142 -0.84 14.12 -0.12
C ILE A 142 -0.36 14.13 1.33
N ASN A 143 0.95 14.06 1.53
CA ASN A 143 1.61 14.06 2.84
C ASN A 143 1.16 12.88 3.73
N SER A 144 1.78 11.72 3.52
CA SER A 144 1.48 10.50 4.27
C SER A 144 2.71 9.95 4.97
N GLU A 145 2.55 9.45 6.19
CA GLU A 145 3.59 8.75 6.93
C GLU A 145 3.10 7.37 7.37
N VAL A 146 3.82 6.32 6.93
CA VAL A 146 3.53 4.92 7.21
C VAL A 146 4.72 4.33 7.95
N TYR A 147 4.62 4.16 9.28
CA TYR A 147 5.77 3.75 10.09
C TYR A 147 5.50 2.88 11.30
N ASN A 148 6.52 2.14 11.76
CA ASN A 148 6.41 1.19 12.87
C ASN A 148 5.28 0.15 12.69
N ASN A 149 4.86 -0.12 11.46
CA ASN A 149 3.85 -1.13 11.17
C ASN A 149 4.50 -2.49 10.95
N ARG A 150 3.71 -3.54 11.15
CA ARG A 150 4.03 -4.90 10.72
C ARG A 150 3.08 -5.29 9.60
N SER A 151 3.62 -5.55 8.42
CA SER A 151 2.87 -6.05 7.26
C SER A 151 3.38 -7.43 6.87
N GLU A 152 2.61 -8.48 7.19
CA GLU A 152 3.08 -9.86 7.15
C GLU A 152 2.12 -10.83 6.47
N ASN A 153 2.65 -11.79 5.70
CA ASN A 153 1.85 -12.84 5.06
C ASN A 153 0.66 -12.31 4.24
N ASN A 154 0.74 -11.09 3.72
CA ASN A 154 -0.18 -10.59 2.70
C ASN A 154 0.27 -11.08 1.30
N THR A 155 -0.44 -10.72 0.24
CA THR A 155 0.08 -10.88 -1.13
C THR A 155 1.16 -9.84 -1.43
N GLY A 156 0.86 -8.57 -1.10
CA GLY A 156 1.76 -7.43 -1.14
C GLY A 156 1.81 -6.73 0.21
N GLY A 157 2.99 -6.26 0.62
CA GLY A 157 3.19 -5.68 1.95
C GLY A 157 2.64 -4.27 2.09
N ILE A 158 3.31 -3.29 1.48
CA ILE A 158 2.92 -1.87 1.49
C ILE A 158 2.88 -1.35 0.05
N LEU A 159 1.74 -0.80 -0.36
CA LEU A 159 1.53 -0.24 -1.70
C LEU A 159 1.37 1.28 -1.59
N VAL A 160 2.09 2.03 -2.43
CA VAL A 160 1.92 3.47 -2.60
C VAL A 160 1.57 3.72 -4.06
N PHE A 161 0.29 3.93 -4.33
CA PHE A 161 -0.27 3.99 -5.67
C PHE A 161 -0.82 5.39 -5.95
N ASP A 162 -0.61 5.86 -7.17
CA ASP A 162 -1.46 6.88 -7.78
C ASP A 162 -2.20 6.23 -8.94
N LEU A 163 -3.53 6.19 -8.88
CA LEU A 163 -4.38 5.63 -9.92
C LEU A 163 -5.14 6.73 -10.67
N PRO A 164 -5.42 6.54 -11.97
CA PRO A 164 -6.16 7.50 -12.78
C PRO A 164 -7.66 7.53 -12.42
N GLU A 165 -8.37 8.53 -12.94
CA GLU A 165 -9.85 8.61 -12.87
C GLU A 165 -10.40 8.81 -11.44
N LEU A 166 -9.55 9.32 -10.54
CA LEU A 166 -9.90 9.63 -9.15
C LEU A 166 -9.93 11.16 -8.90
N PRO A 167 -10.95 11.68 -8.17
CA PRO A 167 -11.12 13.12 -7.94
C PRO A 167 -9.91 13.87 -7.34
N ALA A 168 -9.09 13.21 -6.52
CA ALA A 168 -7.93 13.83 -5.90
C ALA A 168 -6.77 14.10 -6.88
N GLY A 169 -6.80 13.52 -8.08
CA GLY A 169 -5.66 13.55 -8.99
C GLY A 169 -4.46 12.83 -8.38
N ASN A 170 -3.25 13.37 -8.52
CA ASN A 170 -2.03 12.69 -8.11
C ASN A 170 -1.65 12.92 -6.64
N GLY A 171 -1.20 11.87 -5.96
CA GLY A 171 -0.61 11.94 -4.64
C GLY A 171 0.82 12.47 -4.66
N ARG A 172 1.37 12.77 -3.49
CA ARG A 172 2.79 13.10 -3.30
C ARG A 172 3.21 13.14 -1.83
N GLY A 173 4.50 12.98 -1.56
CA GLY A 173 5.05 13.20 -0.22
C GLY A 173 4.70 12.06 0.74
N CYS A 174 4.96 10.82 0.33
CA CYS A 174 4.75 9.64 1.19
C CYS A 174 6.07 9.20 1.81
N LYS A 175 6.08 8.91 3.10
CA LYS A 175 7.22 8.31 3.81
C LYS A 175 6.84 6.95 4.34
N VAL A 176 7.62 5.93 3.99
CA VAL A 176 7.45 4.54 4.45
C VAL A 176 8.70 4.16 5.23
N TYR A 177 8.62 4.07 6.56
CA TYR A 177 9.81 3.90 7.37
C TYR A 177 9.66 3.10 8.65
N ASP A 178 10.75 2.50 9.12
CA ASP A 178 10.79 1.70 10.36
C ASP A 178 9.70 0.60 10.40
N ASN A 179 9.25 0.10 9.23
CA ASN A 179 8.26 -0.98 9.15
C ASN A 179 8.95 -2.34 9.10
N LYS A 180 8.23 -3.35 9.58
CA LYS A 180 8.57 -4.77 9.40
C LYS A 180 7.66 -5.38 8.34
N ILE A 181 8.22 -5.63 7.16
CA ILE A 181 7.51 -6.09 5.97
C ILE A 181 8.03 -7.51 5.66
N VAL A 182 7.23 -8.53 5.96
CA VAL A 182 7.76 -9.90 6.14
C VAL A 182 6.91 -10.92 5.41
N GLU A 183 7.55 -11.74 4.58
CA GLU A 183 6.98 -12.97 4.02
C GLU A 183 5.59 -12.77 3.37
N ASN A 184 5.37 -11.59 2.76
CA ASN A 184 4.15 -11.28 2.00
C ASN A 184 4.09 -12.13 0.73
N ASN A 185 3.85 -13.43 0.89
CA ASN A 185 3.91 -14.51 -0.08
C ASN A 185 2.54 -15.18 -0.30
N HIS A 186 1.50 -14.68 0.36
CA HIS A 186 0.17 -15.24 0.32
C HIS A 186 -0.40 -15.17 -1.09
N LYS A 187 -1.25 -16.14 -1.44
CA LYS A 187 -1.91 -16.15 -2.74
C LYS A 187 -2.79 -14.90 -2.87
N ASN A 188 -2.78 -14.26 -4.02
CA ASN A 188 -3.69 -13.16 -4.34
C ASN A 188 -5.11 -13.72 -4.51
N PHE A 189 -6.05 -13.18 -3.75
CA PHE A 189 -7.47 -13.54 -3.74
C PHE A 189 -8.38 -12.32 -4.02
N ALA A 190 -7.83 -11.28 -4.65
CA ALA A 190 -8.63 -10.13 -5.03
C ALA A 190 -9.67 -10.53 -6.07
N PRO A 191 -10.87 -9.92 -6.03
CA PRO A 191 -11.86 -10.06 -7.08
C PRO A 191 -11.27 -9.73 -8.45
N GLU A 192 -11.73 -10.45 -9.47
CA GLU A 192 -11.31 -10.18 -10.86
C GLU A 192 -11.69 -8.75 -11.27
N GLY A 193 -10.75 -8.05 -11.89
CA GLY A 193 -10.91 -6.66 -12.31
C GLY A 193 -10.31 -5.63 -11.35
N ASN A 194 -10.14 -5.95 -10.06
CA ASN A 194 -9.48 -5.05 -9.11
C ASN A 194 -8.01 -4.85 -9.47
N ILE A 195 -7.52 -3.62 -9.31
CA ILE A 195 -6.13 -3.27 -9.67
C ILE A 195 -5.12 -4.04 -8.82
N VAL A 196 -5.36 -4.21 -7.51
CA VAL A 196 -4.52 -5.03 -6.63
C VAL A 196 -4.47 -6.51 -7.04
N GLY A 197 -5.40 -6.95 -7.89
CA GLY A 197 -5.39 -8.27 -8.50
C GLY A 197 -4.18 -8.53 -9.39
N ILE A 198 -3.44 -7.49 -9.83
CA ILE A 198 -2.20 -7.65 -10.59
C ILE A 198 -0.98 -7.91 -9.69
N VAL A 199 -1.08 -7.62 -8.38
CA VAL A 199 0.04 -7.74 -7.45
C VAL A 199 0.44 -9.21 -7.30
N PRO A 200 1.68 -9.59 -7.65
CA PRO A 200 2.13 -10.96 -7.51
C PRO A 200 2.33 -11.29 -6.04
N PRO A 201 1.89 -12.48 -5.59
CA PRO A 201 2.35 -13.07 -4.34
C PRO A 201 3.87 -12.93 -4.19
N GLY A 202 4.34 -12.50 -3.03
CA GLY A 202 5.78 -12.33 -2.81
C GLY A 202 6.29 -10.93 -3.04
N THR A 203 5.49 -9.92 -2.70
CA THR A 203 5.82 -8.51 -2.93
C THR A 203 5.97 -7.79 -1.60
N GLY A 204 7.13 -7.15 -1.38
CA GLY A 204 7.33 -6.29 -0.20
C GLY A 204 6.65 -4.93 -0.36
N ILE A 205 7.20 -4.08 -1.24
CA ILE A 205 6.71 -2.74 -1.52
C ILE A 205 6.47 -2.57 -3.03
N ILE A 206 5.42 -1.83 -3.41
CA ILE A 206 5.29 -1.29 -4.78
C ILE A 206 5.02 0.20 -4.69
N LEU A 207 5.79 0.96 -5.47
CA LEU A 207 5.57 2.36 -5.76
C LEU A 207 5.06 2.44 -7.21
N LEU A 208 3.79 2.76 -7.41
CA LEU A 208 3.15 2.82 -8.73
C LEU A 208 2.67 4.24 -9.04
N ALA A 209 3.17 4.83 -10.12
CA ALA A 209 3.01 6.25 -10.44
C ALA A 209 3.28 7.20 -9.26
N ALA A 210 4.18 6.79 -8.35
CA ALA A 210 4.41 7.44 -7.08
C ALA A 210 5.33 8.66 -7.21
N LYS A 211 5.05 9.72 -6.45
CA LYS A 211 5.73 11.02 -6.58
C LYS A 211 6.26 11.48 -5.24
N GLY A 212 7.56 11.77 -5.16
CA GLY A 212 8.13 12.26 -3.90
C GLY A 212 7.91 11.25 -2.78
N VAL A 213 8.47 10.04 -2.90
CA VAL A 213 8.34 8.98 -1.90
C VAL A 213 9.69 8.62 -1.30
N GLU A 214 9.73 8.50 0.02
CA GLU A 214 10.92 8.11 0.76
C GLU A 214 10.69 6.80 1.51
N VAL A 215 11.49 5.78 1.21
CA VAL A 215 11.42 4.44 1.80
C VAL A 215 12.71 4.18 2.57
N TYR A 216 12.65 4.14 3.90
CA TYR A 216 13.86 4.05 4.71
C TYR A 216 13.75 3.28 6.01
N ASN A 217 14.88 2.70 6.45
CA ASN A 217 14.98 1.94 7.70
C ASN A 217 13.95 0.81 7.88
N ASN A 218 13.38 0.29 6.79
CA ASN A 218 12.47 -0.85 6.86
C ASN A 218 13.23 -2.19 6.91
N GLU A 219 12.65 -3.17 7.57
CA GLU A 219 13.01 -4.59 7.43
C GLU A 219 12.13 -5.21 6.33
N ILE A 220 12.71 -5.52 5.16
CA ILE A 220 12.01 -6.06 3.99
C ILE A 220 12.50 -7.48 3.72
N ILE A 221 11.76 -8.47 4.23
CA ILE A 221 12.29 -9.82 4.46
C ILE A 221 11.40 -10.88 3.79
N GLY A 222 12.02 -11.79 3.05
CA GLY A 222 11.41 -13.08 2.70
C GLY A 222 10.42 -13.08 1.53
N HIS A 223 10.33 -12.00 0.77
CA HIS A 223 9.42 -11.90 -0.38
C HIS A 223 9.94 -12.73 -1.57
N LYS A 224 9.11 -13.65 -2.08
CA LYS A 224 9.51 -14.60 -3.14
C LYS A 224 9.63 -13.99 -4.54
N THR A 225 9.00 -12.85 -4.79
CA THR A 225 8.95 -12.20 -6.11
C THR A 225 9.78 -10.93 -6.15
N ILE A 226 9.52 -9.98 -5.24
CA ILE A 226 10.21 -8.69 -5.25
C ILE A 226 10.29 -8.07 -3.86
N GLY A 227 11.43 -7.45 -3.54
CA GLY A 227 11.59 -6.62 -2.34
C GLY A 227 10.81 -5.31 -2.45
N ALA A 228 11.23 -4.43 -3.36
CA ALA A 228 10.56 -3.18 -3.69
C ALA A 228 10.50 -3.00 -5.23
N ALA A 229 9.35 -2.61 -5.75
CA ALA A 229 9.17 -2.21 -7.14
C ALA A 229 8.97 -0.69 -7.24
N ILE A 230 9.64 -0.06 -8.21
CA ILE A 230 9.49 1.34 -8.60
C ILE A 230 8.97 1.31 -10.04
N ALA A 231 7.73 1.71 -10.25
CA ALA A 231 7.06 1.51 -11.53
C ALA A 231 6.17 2.69 -11.92
N SER A 232 6.23 3.10 -13.17
CA SER A 232 5.23 3.89 -13.85
C SER A 232 3.96 3.05 -14.10
N TYR A 233 2.80 3.70 -14.16
CA TYR A 233 1.53 3.05 -14.48
C TYR A 233 1.52 2.44 -15.89
N TYR A 234 2.37 2.91 -16.82
CA TYR A 234 2.51 2.33 -18.15
C TYR A 234 2.86 0.83 -18.11
N ILE A 235 3.56 0.35 -17.08
CA ILE A 235 3.88 -1.08 -16.94
C ILE A 235 2.64 -1.98 -16.81
N THR A 236 1.50 -1.40 -16.45
CA THR A 236 0.24 -2.13 -16.29
C THR A 236 -0.45 -2.42 -17.62
N GLU A 237 -0.04 -1.74 -18.69
CA GLU A 237 -0.68 -1.76 -20.02
C GLU A 237 -2.17 -1.38 -20.03
N LYS A 238 -2.71 -0.89 -18.90
CA LYS A 238 -4.09 -0.45 -18.80
C LYS A 238 -4.22 0.96 -19.38
N SER A 239 -5.24 1.16 -20.21
CA SER A 239 -5.65 2.49 -20.66
C SER A 239 -6.32 3.27 -19.52
N TRP A 240 -6.25 4.59 -19.58
CA TRP A 240 -7.00 5.50 -18.72
C TRP A 240 -7.51 6.69 -19.53
N ASN A 241 -8.53 7.38 -19.00
CA ASN A 241 -9.06 8.60 -19.60
C ASN A 241 -9.12 9.75 -18.57
N ASP A 242 -7.93 10.24 -18.19
CA ASP A 242 -7.76 11.35 -17.25
C ASP A 242 -6.58 12.21 -17.69
N GLU A 243 -6.86 13.41 -18.19
CA GLU A 243 -5.84 14.37 -18.66
C GLU A 243 -4.99 14.94 -17.52
N ASN A 244 -5.46 14.87 -16.28
CA ASN A 244 -4.73 15.36 -15.10
C ASN A 244 -3.92 14.26 -14.42
N TYR A 245 -4.03 13.02 -14.88
CA TYR A 245 -3.27 11.91 -14.34
C TYR A 245 -1.83 11.93 -14.86
N ASP A 246 -0.89 11.82 -13.93
CA ASP A 246 0.53 11.68 -14.22
C ASP A 246 0.94 10.23 -13.92
N PRO A 247 1.16 9.41 -14.97
CA PRO A 247 1.40 7.97 -14.83
C PRO A 247 2.82 7.65 -14.34
N TYR A 248 3.71 8.63 -14.28
CA TYR A 248 5.13 8.37 -14.03
C TYR A 248 5.46 8.30 -12.53
N THR A 249 6.51 7.55 -12.22
CA THR A 249 7.10 7.49 -10.88
C THR A 249 8.40 8.27 -10.85
N TYR A 250 8.53 9.20 -9.91
CA TYR A 250 9.71 10.06 -9.81
C TYR A 250 9.93 10.66 -8.41
N ASP A 251 11.13 11.20 -8.21
CA ASP A 251 11.58 11.78 -6.94
C ASP A 251 11.45 10.73 -5.82
N ILE A 252 12.10 9.58 -6.03
CA ILE A 252 12.03 8.41 -5.17
C ILE A 252 13.35 8.26 -4.42
N TYR A 253 13.27 8.07 -3.11
CA TYR A 253 14.42 8.00 -2.21
C TYR A 253 14.36 6.68 -1.44
N VAL A 254 15.28 5.75 -1.69
CA VAL A 254 15.34 4.44 -1.04
C VAL A 254 16.67 4.30 -0.32
N HIS A 255 16.67 4.25 1.01
CA HIS A 255 17.92 4.21 1.78
C HIS A 255 17.80 3.54 3.14
N GLY A 256 18.89 3.00 3.67
CA GLY A 256 18.94 2.41 5.01
C GLY A 256 18.01 1.20 5.26
N ASN A 257 17.38 0.63 4.22
CA ASN A 257 16.51 -0.55 4.42
C ASN A 257 17.35 -1.83 4.45
N ARG A 258 16.94 -2.77 5.30
CA ARG A 258 17.49 -4.12 5.34
C ARG A 258 16.66 -5.03 4.46
N PHE A 259 17.21 -5.43 3.32
CA PHE A 259 16.62 -6.49 2.52
C PHE A 259 17.21 -7.85 2.90
N GLU A 260 16.35 -8.85 3.01
CA GLU A 260 16.76 -10.24 3.14
C GLU A 260 15.85 -11.12 2.29
N ARG A 261 16.42 -12.05 1.53
CA ARG A 261 15.62 -13.02 0.77
C ARG A 261 16.35 -14.33 0.54
N LYS A 262 15.57 -15.35 0.20
CA LYS A 262 16.08 -16.64 -0.29
C LYS A 262 16.00 -16.68 -1.81
N ARG A 263 16.87 -17.49 -2.44
CA ARG A 263 16.64 -17.88 -3.83
C ARG A 263 15.39 -18.73 -3.88
N THR A 264 14.44 -18.33 -4.71
CA THR A 264 13.16 -19.01 -4.90
C THR A 264 12.60 -18.61 -6.25
N VAL A 265 11.69 -19.41 -6.79
CA VAL A 265 10.97 -19.10 -8.01
C VAL A 265 9.99 -17.95 -7.69
N PRO A 266 10.07 -16.82 -8.42
CA PRO A 266 9.05 -15.76 -8.34
C PRO A 266 7.67 -16.30 -8.66
N ASP A 267 6.63 -15.53 -8.33
CA ASP A 267 5.27 -15.94 -8.62
C ASP A 267 5.03 -16.21 -10.12
N LEU A 268 4.31 -17.29 -10.43
CA LEU A 268 3.96 -17.66 -11.80
C LEU A 268 2.46 -17.50 -12.08
N SER A 269 1.69 -17.03 -11.10
CA SER A 269 0.24 -16.88 -11.20
C SER A 269 -0.18 -15.53 -11.76
N LYS A 270 0.62 -14.47 -11.54
CA LYS A 270 0.39 -13.10 -12.03
C LYS A 270 1.43 -12.70 -13.06
N ASP A 271 1.06 -11.85 -14.01
CA ASP A 271 1.92 -11.51 -15.15
C ASP A 271 3.18 -10.74 -14.72
N PHE A 272 3.09 -9.84 -13.73
CA PHE A 272 4.28 -9.20 -13.18
C PHE A 272 5.24 -10.21 -12.53
N GLY A 273 4.72 -11.23 -11.83
CA GLY A 273 5.54 -12.32 -11.29
C GLY A 273 6.22 -13.14 -12.39
N LYS A 274 5.48 -13.50 -13.44
CA LYS A 274 6.02 -14.21 -14.62
C LYS A 274 7.11 -13.39 -15.30
N LEU A 275 6.93 -12.08 -15.44
CA LEU A 275 7.94 -11.16 -15.97
C LEU A 275 9.21 -11.20 -15.13
N VAL A 276 9.09 -11.07 -13.81
CA VAL A 276 10.25 -11.16 -12.89
C VAL A 276 10.95 -12.52 -13.02
N ASN A 277 10.20 -13.63 -13.13
CA ASN A 277 10.79 -14.95 -13.33
C ASN A 277 11.46 -15.11 -14.72
N LEU A 278 10.90 -14.50 -15.76
CA LEU A 278 11.47 -14.52 -17.11
C LEU A 278 12.83 -13.81 -17.14
N LEU A 279 12.90 -12.61 -16.55
CA LEU A 279 14.11 -11.80 -16.54
C LEU A 279 15.15 -12.29 -15.52
N PHE A 280 14.69 -12.84 -14.38
CA PHE A 280 15.54 -13.22 -13.26
C PHE A 280 15.17 -14.60 -12.68
N PRO A 281 15.32 -15.70 -13.44
CA PRO A 281 14.88 -17.03 -13.03
C PRO A 281 15.55 -17.48 -11.73
N GLY A 282 14.75 -17.71 -10.69
CA GLY A 282 15.20 -18.12 -9.36
C GLY A 282 15.99 -17.06 -8.58
N GLN A 283 16.07 -15.82 -9.09
CA GLN A 283 16.85 -14.72 -8.52
C GLN A 283 16.02 -13.42 -8.46
N PRO A 284 14.96 -13.37 -7.65
CA PRO A 284 14.19 -12.14 -7.45
C PRO A 284 15.08 -10.98 -6.94
N GLN A 285 14.70 -9.76 -7.32
CA GLN A 285 15.45 -8.52 -7.06
C GLN A 285 15.05 -7.87 -5.72
N ASP A 286 15.95 -7.08 -5.15
CA ASP A 286 15.71 -6.24 -3.96
C ASP A 286 14.95 -5.01 -4.36
N ILE A 287 15.43 -4.38 -5.42
CA ILE A 287 14.83 -3.19 -5.98
C ILE A 287 14.73 -3.43 -7.49
N LEU A 288 13.53 -3.31 -8.01
CA LEU A 288 13.24 -3.40 -9.44
C LEU A 288 12.65 -2.08 -9.90
N TYR A 289 13.36 -1.38 -10.78
CA TYR A 289 12.88 -0.19 -11.45
C TYR A 289 12.43 -0.57 -12.87
N ASP A 290 11.27 -0.09 -13.30
CA ASP A 290 10.75 -0.38 -14.65
C ASP A 290 11.57 0.30 -15.76
N GLY A 291 12.23 1.41 -15.48
CA GLY A 291 13.01 2.18 -16.46
C GLY A 291 12.19 3.09 -17.35
N ILE A 292 10.89 3.26 -17.09
CA ILE A 292 10.03 4.13 -17.88
C ILE A 292 10.29 5.59 -17.47
N VAL A 293 10.53 6.45 -18.47
CA VAL A 293 10.93 7.84 -18.29
C VAL A 293 9.94 8.80 -18.94
N ASP A 294 9.77 9.97 -18.33
CA ASP A 294 9.02 11.08 -18.90
C ASP A 294 9.94 11.93 -19.79
N GLU A 295 9.64 12.02 -21.08
CA GLU A 295 10.42 12.82 -22.05
C GLU A 295 10.36 14.33 -21.75
N ALA A 296 9.39 14.80 -20.96
CA ALA A 296 9.33 16.19 -20.53
C ALA A 296 10.32 16.53 -19.39
N ARG A 297 10.88 15.51 -18.71
CA ARG A 297 11.89 15.69 -17.66
C ARG A 297 13.30 15.89 -18.23
N PRO A 298 14.23 16.50 -17.47
CA PRO A 298 15.60 16.71 -17.93
C PRO A 298 16.27 15.40 -18.36
N SER A 299 16.86 15.40 -19.55
CA SER A 299 17.59 14.23 -20.07
C SER A 299 18.84 13.93 -19.24
N GLY A 300 19.21 12.66 -19.15
CA GLY A 300 20.39 12.22 -18.42
C GLY A 300 20.29 10.75 -18.05
N ALA A 301 21.23 10.26 -17.26
CA ALA A 301 21.23 8.86 -16.80
C ALA A 301 20.14 8.56 -15.75
N ASN A 302 19.57 9.60 -15.12
CA ASN A 302 18.57 9.48 -14.06
C ASN A 302 17.52 10.62 -14.15
N PRO A 303 16.72 10.68 -15.22
CA PRO A 303 15.76 11.77 -15.46
C PRO A 303 14.60 11.78 -14.46
N MET A 304 14.29 10.63 -13.87
CA MET A 304 13.20 10.46 -12.91
C MET A 304 13.62 10.78 -11.46
N ASN A 305 14.89 11.14 -11.24
CA ASN A 305 15.44 11.43 -9.92
C ASN A 305 15.19 10.29 -8.92
N ILE A 306 15.60 9.08 -9.31
CA ILE A 306 15.58 7.89 -8.46
C ILE A 306 16.88 7.81 -7.68
N CYS A 307 16.79 7.90 -6.37
CA CYS A 307 17.92 7.96 -5.45
C CYS A 307 17.93 6.70 -4.58
N ILE A 308 18.88 5.81 -4.82
CA ILE A 308 19.04 4.55 -4.09
C ILE A 308 20.38 4.57 -3.35
N ARG A 309 20.33 4.65 -2.02
CA ARG A 309 21.50 4.55 -1.15
C ARG A 309 21.34 3.37 -0.21
N GLN A 310 21.71 2.20 -0.68
CA GLN A 310 21.52 0.96 0.06
C GLN A 310 22.83 0.25 0.33
N SER A 311 23.02 -0.17 1.58
CA SER A 311 24.20 -0.94 2.00
C SER A 311 23.90 -2.43 1.92
N GLY A 312 24.75 -3.18 1.21
CA GLY A 312 24.72 -4.63 1.18
C GLY A 312 25.51 -5.17 0.01
N GLU A 313 26.50 -6.03 0.27
CA GLU A 313 27.33 -6.64 -0.78
C GLU A 313 26.53 -7.53 -1.74
N GLU A 314 25.35 -7.99 -1.33
CA GLU A 314 24.45 -8.85 -2.10
C GLU A 314 23.19 -8.14 -2.64
N LEU A 315 23.14 -6.80 -2.58
CA LEU A 315 21.98 -6.04 -3.08
C LEU A 315 21.77 -6.31 -4.59
N ARG A 316 20.60 -6.82 -4.93
CA ARG A 316 20.17 -7.12 -6.30
C ARG A 316 19.25 -6.01 -6.79
N PHE A 317 19.82 -5.13 -7.58
CA PHE A 317 19.07 -4.12 -8.29
C PHE A 317 18.91 -4.52 -9.75
N ALA A 318 17.78 -4.15 -10.36
CA ALA A 318 17.66 -4.09 -11.80
C ALA A 318 16.79 -2.92 -12.25
N ASN A 319 17.22 -2.25 -13.32
CA ASN A 319 16.35 -1.52 -14.22
C ASN A 319 16.05 -2.44 -15.41
N ILE A 320 14.77 -2.64 -15.73
CA ILE A 320 14.36 -3.58 -16.77
C ILE A 320 14.13 -2.95 -18.15
N ASP A 321 14.23 -1.64 -18.31
CA ASP A 321 14.05 -0.98 -19.62
C ASP A 321 12.71 -1.36 -20.29
N ALA A 322 11.62 -1.28 -19.52
CA ALA A 322 10.31 -1.77 -19.94
C ALA A 322 9.72 -1.01 -21.14
N ALA A 323 10.09 0.27 -21.33
CA ALA A 323 9.65 1.05 -22.49
C ALA A 323 10.26 0.56 -23.82
N ASN A 324 11.35 -0.22 -23.78
CA ASN A 324 12.06 -0.72 -24.96
C ASN A 324 12.12 -2.26 -24.95
N ASP A 325 11.00 -2.93 -24.64
CA ASP A 325 10.86 -4.40 -24.69
C ASP A 325 11.94 -5.17 -23.91
N PHE A 326 12.45 -4.57 -22.83
CA PHE A 326 13.52 -5.12 -21.99
C PHE A 326 14.86 -5.34 -22.74
N GLU A 327 15.12 -4.59 -23.81
CA GLU A 327 16.35 -4.73 -24.60
C GLU A 327 17.62 -4.43 -23.78
N ASN A 328 17.56 -3.49 -22.84
CA ASN A 328 18.72 -3.04 -22.05
C ASN A 328 18.56 -3.21 -20.53
N VAL A 329 18.08 -4.38 -20.10
CA VAL A 329 18.06 -4.74 -18.67
C VAL A 329 19.48 -4.62 -18.07
N HIS A 330 19.65 -3.77 -17.07
CA HIS A 330 20.92 -3.59 -16.38
C HIS A 330 20.77 -3.65 -14.87
N LYS A 331 21.82 -4.12 -14.20
CA LYS A 331 21.84 -4.41 -12.76
C LYS A 331 22.75 -3.46 -11.97
N GLU A 332 23.27 -2.45 -12.65
CA GLU A 332 24.19 -1.48 -12.07
C GLU A 332 23.41 -0.34 -11.42
N LEU A 333 23.74 -0.04 -10.17
CA LEU A 333 23.14 1.07 -9.41
C LEU A 333 23.74 2.44 -9.76
N GLY A 334 24.84 2.51 -10.51
CA GLY A 334 25.62 3.72 -10.73
C GLY A 334 24.79 4.98 -11.07
N PRO A 335 23.85 4.93 -12.03
CA PRO A 335 22.99 6.08 -12.35
C PRO A 335 22.07 6.54 -11.20
N TYR A 336 21.79 5.66 -10.26
CA TYR A 336 20.81 5.83 -9.18
C TYR A 336 21.45 6.01 -7.80
N ASP A 337 22.77 5.80 -7.66
CA ASP A 337 23.50 6.01 -6.41
C ASP A 337 23.65 7.52 -6.11
N CYS A 338 22.86 7.97 -5.14
CA CYS A 338 22.85 9.35 -4.66
C CYS A 338 23.67 9.46 -3.36
N SER A 339 24.91 9.95 -3.51
CA SER A 339 25.81 10.26 -2.38
C SER A 339 26.12 11.77 -2.34
N PRO A 340 25.73 12.51 -1.27
CA PRO A 340 25.11 12.05 -0.02
C PRO A 340 23.63 11.69 -0.16
N ALA A 341 23.09 10.99 0.85
CA ALA A 341 21.68 10.63 0.92
C ALA A 341 20.79 11.89 0.80
N GLN A 342 19.72 11.78 0.02
CA GLN A 342 18.68 12.79 -0.07
C GLN A 342 17.44 12.29 0.67
N SER A 343 16.74 13.20 1.34
CA SER A 343 15.53 12.92 2.12
C SER A 343 14.46 13.94 1.80
N LEU A 344 13.19 13.54 1.89
CA LEU A 344 12.09 14.48 1.78
C LEU A 344 12.04 15.38 3.02
N PRO A 345 11.59 16.65 2.88
CA PRO A 345 11.32 17.49 4.04
C PRO A 345 10.28 16.84 4.97
N PRO A 346 10.19 17.24 6.26
CA PRO A 346 9.10 16.80 7.13
C PRO A 346 7.74 17.02 6.46
N THR A 347 6.92 15.97 6.44
CA THR A 347 5.63 15.91 5.73
C THR A 347 4.49 16.52 6.53
N LEU A 348 4.60 16.54 7.86
CA LEU A 348 3.57 17.03 8.76
C LEU A 348 4.17 18.06 9.73
N PRO A 349 3.42 19.12 10.12
CA PRO A 349 3.84 20.01 11.20
C PRO A 349 3.88 19.22 12.54
N ASN A 350 4.93 19.47 13.33
CA ASN A 350 5.19 18.84 14.64
C ASN A 350 4.02 18.96 15.63
#